data_AF-A0AA87A7C6-F1
#
_entry.id   AF-A0AA87A7C6-F1
#
_cell.length_a   1.000
_cell.length_b   1.000
_cell.length_c   1.000
_cell.angle_alpha   90.00
_cell.angle_beta   90.00
_cell.angle_gamma   90.00
#
_symmetry.space_group_name_H-M   'P 1'
#
loop_
_entity.id
_entity.type
_entity.pdbx_description
1 polymer ?
#
loop_
_entity_poly.entity_id
_entity_poly.type
_entity_poly.pdbx_seq_one_letter_code
_entity_poly.pdbx_strand_id
1 'polypeptide(L)'
;MKKEKITTIIMLIILLVIEAISVFRMIGGHQPIAATAHTLIGVAFLLCGIYALKVANKPDNNPMDIRASFVYPMIMANLFMLIVIAIHDMDHMRQAMEWGYVFTPQLLMVNLIVYIPNTLSFILIAKRKFAGIWASIISGVLIAGAFLKLHLLGATIKVWGPWNRSFFALHVDSLSWWILAFTAIFGVLLSMYSCYILGREFQRRDQLK
;
A
#
# COMPACT_ATOMS: atom_id res chain seq x y z
N MET A 1 -15.14 -14.06 11.52
CA MET A 1 -13.85 -14.71 11.15
C MET A 1 -13.85 -15.40 9.78
N LYS A 2 -14.69 -16.42 9.49
CA LYS A 2 -14.63 -17.13 8.18
C LYS A 2 -14.87 -16.21 6.97
N LYS A 3 -15.84 -15.29 7.08
CA LYS A 3 -16.16 -14.29 6.04
C LYS A 3 -15.02 -13.30 5.81
N GLU A 4 -14.47 -12.70 6.86
CA GLU A 4 -13.40 -11.69 6.76
C GLU A 4 -12.10 -12.29 6.19
N LYS A 5 -11.79 -13.55 6.53
CA LYS A 5 -10.68 -14.28 5.93
C LYS A 5 -10.85 -14.44 4.42
N ILE A 6 -12.05 -14.81 3.97
CA ILE A 6 -12.37 -14.92 2.53
C ILE A 6 -12.22 -13.56 1.85
N THR A 7 -12.75 -12.49 2.43
CA THR A 7 -12.59 -11.13 1.89
C THR A 7 -11.11 -10.72 1.78
N THR A 8 -10.30 -11.03 2.80
CA THR A 8 -8.86 -10.77 2.79
C THR A 8 -8.16 -11.52 1.65
N ILE A 9 -8.53 -12.77 1.41
CA ILE A 9 -8.00 -13.58 0.28
C ILE A 9 -8.39 -12.94 -1.05
N ILE A 10 -9.64 -12.52 -1.21
CA ILE A 10 -10.12 -11.84 -2.42
C ILE A 10 -9.30 -10.57 -2.68
N MET A 11 -9.05 -9.76 -1.66
CA MET A 11 -8.24 -8.55 -1.79
C MET A 11 -6.79 -8.85 -2.18
N LEU A 12 -6.19 -9.90 -1.61
CA LEU A 12 -4.86 -10.34 -2.01
C LEU A 12 -4.84 -10.79 -3.48
N ILE A 13 -5.87 -11.51 -3.94
CA ILE A 13 -6.00 -11.91 -5.35
C ILE A 13 -6.13 -10.66 -6.24
N ILE A 14 -6.94 -9.67 -5.85
CA ILE A 14 -7.08 -8.41 -6.60
C ILE A 14 -5.72 -7.71 -6.73
N LEU A 15 -4.96 -7.60 -5.64
CA LEU A 15 -3.62 -7.01 -5.66
C LEU A 15 -2.70 -7.75 -6.64
N LEU A 16 -2.69 -9.08 -6.61
CA LEU A 16 -1.88 -9.90 -7.52
C LEU A 16 -2.30 -9.76 -8.98
N VAL A 17 -3.61 -9.62 -9.25
CA VAL A 17 -4.12 -9.37 -10.60
C VAL A 17 -3.65 -8.00 -11.11
N ILE A 18 -3.65 -6.96 -10.27
CA ILE A 18 -3.15 -5.63 -10.65
C ILE A 18 -1.65 -5.69 -10.97
N GLU A 19 -0.85 -6.40 -10.16
CA GLU A 19 0.57 -6.61 -10.45
C GLU A 19 0.78 -7.40 -11.75
N ALA A 20 -0.02 -8.44 -12.00
CA ALA A 20 0.06 -9.22 -13.25
C ALA A 20 -0.29 -8.38 -14.49
N ILE A 21 -1.31 -7.53 -14.40
CA ILE A 21 -1.66 -6.57 -15.47
C ILE A 21 -0.50 -5.58 -15.70
N SER A 22 0.11 -5.10 -14.62
CA SER A 22 1.26 -4.20 -14.67
C SER A 22 2.44 -4.85 -15.38
N VAL A 23 2.78 -6.10 -15.04
CA VAL A 23 3.82 -6.89 -15.71
C VAL A 23 3.52 -7.06 -17.20
N PHE A 24 2.28 -7.43 -17.55
CA PHE A 24 1.90 -7.61 -18.96
C PHE A 24 2.04 -6.31 -19.77
N ARG A 25 1.63 -5.18 -19.19
CA ARG A 25 1.80 -3.85 -19.79
C ARG A 25 3.28 -3.52 -20.00
N MET A 26 4.11 -3.74 -19.00
CA MET A 26 5.55 -3.50 -19.09
C MET A 26 6.23 -4.36 -20.15
N ILE A 27 5.83 -5.62 -20.30
CA ILE A 27 6.33 -6.49 -21.38
C ILE A 27 5.93 -5.91 -22.75
N GLY A 28 4.66 -5.53 -22.92
CA GLY A 28 4.17 -4.91 -24.16
C GLY A 28 4.84 -3.55 -24.46
N GLY A 29 5.24 -2.81 -23.43
CA GLY A 29 5.99 -1.56 -23.54
C GLY A 29 7.51 -1.73 -23.63
N HIS A 30 8.01 -2.95 -23.81
CA HIS A 30 9.45 -3.29 -23.88
C HIS A 30 10.27 -2.83 -22.65
N GLN A 31 9.71 -2.99 -21.44
CA GLN A 31 10.31 -2.62 -20.15
C GLN A 31 10.68 -3.86 -19.29
N PRO A 32 11.64 -4.71 -19.70
CA PRO A 32 11.89 -6.01 -19.05
C PRO A 32 12.35 -5.91 -17.59
N ILE A 33 13.13 -4.87 -17.25
CA ILE A 33 13.61 -4.65 -15.87
C ILE A 33 12.43 -4.28 -14.96
N ALA A 34 11.54 -3.40 -15.43
CA ALA A 34 10.36 -3.01 -14.70
C ALA A 34 9.41 -4.20 -14.50
N ALA A 35 9.18 -4.99 -15.55
CA ALA A 35 8.36 -6.21 -15.48
C ALA A 35 8.91 -7.21 -14.45
N THR A 36 10.22 -7.36 -14.39
CA THR A 36 10.89 -8.19 -13.38
C THR A 36 10.65 -7.64 -11.97
N ALA A 37 10.83 -6.33 -11.77
CA ALA A 37 10.61 -5.70 -10.47
C ALA A 37 9.17 -5.90 -9.96
N HIS A 38 8.16 -5.70 -10.81
CA HIS A 38 6.76 -5.92 -10.45
C HIS A 38 6.40 -7.38 -10.24
N THR A 39 7.01 -8.30 -10.98
CA THR A 39 6.88 -9.75 -10.71
C THR A 39 7.37 -10.08 -9.30
N LEU A 40 8.51 -9.54 -8.90
CA LEU A 40 9.07 -9.75 -7.55
C LEU A 40 8.17 -9.11 -6.47
N ILE A 41 7.61 -7.94 -6.72
CA ILE A 41 6.63 -7.28 -5.84
C ILE A 41 5.40 -8.17 -5.65
N GLY A 42 4.82 -8.67 -6.74
CA GLY A 42 3.66 -9.58 -6.69
C GLY A 42 3.96 -10.85 -5.89
N VAL A 43 5.11 -11.49 -6.11
CA VAL A 43 5.55 -12.65 -5.33
C VAL A 43 5.70 -12.30 -3.84
N ALA A 44 6.29 -11.14 -3.52
CA ALA A 44 6.44 -10.69 -2.15
C ALA A 44 5.09 -10.47 -1.46
N PHE A 45 4.10 -9.86 -2.15
CA PHE A 45 2.75 -9.70 -1.62
C PHE A 45 2.06 -11.03 -1.38
N LEU A 46 2.17 -11.99 -2.31
CA LEU A 46 1.62 -13.33 -2.14
C LEU A 46 2.19 -14.00 -0.88
N LEU A 47 3.52 -13.99 -0.72
CA LEU A 47 4.20 -14.60 0.42
C LEU A 47 3.82 -13.93 1.75
N CYS A 48 3.82 -12.59 1.77
CA CYS A 48 3.43 -11.82 2.96
C CYS A 48 1.95 -12.02 3.30
N GLY A 49 1.08 -12.08 2.30
CA GLY A 49 -0.35 -12.32 2.46
C GLY A 49 -0.65 -13.73 3.01
N ILE A 50 -0.03 -14.76 2.46
CA ILE A 50 -0.11 -16.15 2.98
C ILE A 50 0.38 -16.19 4.43
N TYR A 51 1.53 -15.57 4.71
CA TYR A 51 2.07 -15.51 6.07
C TYR A 51 1.09 -14.82 7.03
N ALA A 52 0.57 -13.65 6.68
CA ALA A 52 -0.40 -12.92 7.49
C ALA A 52 -1.66 -13.74 7.77
N LEU A 53 -2.24 -14.38 6.75
CA LEU A 53 -3.42 -15.24 6.90
C LEU A 53 -3.17 -16.45 7.83
N LYS A 54 -1.94 -16.97 7.84
CA LYS A 54 -1.54 -18.07 8.74
C LYS A 54 -1.46 -17.60 10.18
N VAL A 55 -0.87 -16.43 10.45
CA VAL A 55 -0.63 -15.95 11.82
C VAL A 55 -1.80 -15.16 12.43
N ALA A 56 -2.71 -14.63 11.60
CA ALA A 56 -3.84 -13.80 12.04
C ALA A 56 -4.84 -14.53 12.97
N ASN A 57 -4.88 -15.87 12.94
CA ASN A 57 -5.79 -16.66 13.77
C ASN A 57 -5.20 -17.03 15.14
N LYS A 58 -4.13 -16.37 15.58
CA LYS A 58 -3.54 -16.62 16.90
C LYS A 58 -4.58 -16.36 18.01
N PRO A 59 -4.74 -17.27 18.99
CA PRO A 59 -5.70 -17.12 20.08
C PRO A 59 -5.44 -15.88 20.93
N ASP A 60 -6.51 -15.30 21.47
CA ASP A 60 -6.53 -14.04 22.22
C ASP A 60 -6.09 -14.23 23.68
N ASN A 61 -4.84 -14.64 23.86
CA ASN A 61 -4.34 -15.06 25.18
C ASN A 61 -3.51 -13.98 25.88
N ASN A 62 -3.06 -12.96 25.16
CA ASN A 62 -2.26 -11.88 25.71
C ASN A 62 -3.09 -10.59 25.74
N PRO A 63 -3.44 -10.04 26.91
CA PRO A 63 -4.21 -8.81 27.00
C PRO A 63 -3.52 -7.61 26.35
N MET A 64 -2.20 -7.65 26.15
CA MET A 64 -1.47 -6.60 25.45
C MET A 64 -1.49 -6.74 23.93
N ASP A 65 -1.92 -7.87 23.37
CA ASP A 65 -2.12 -8.01 21.92
C ASP A 65 -3.38 -7.23 21.48
N ILE A 66 -3.45 -6.86 20.20
CA ILE A 66 -4.65 -6.24 19.61
C ILE A 66 -5.80 -7.24 19.67
N ARG A 67 -7.02 -6.80 20.01
CA ARG A 67 -8.24 -7.64 19.97
C ARG A 67 -8.44 -8.36 18.64
N ALA A 68 -8.88 -9.62 18.71
CA ALA A 68 -9.09 -10.47 17.54
C ALA A 68 -10.08 -9.84 16.53
N SER A 69 -11.09 -9.12 17.05
CA SER A 69 -12.12 -8.44 16.26
C SER A 69 -11.59 -7.33 15.34
N PHE A 70 -10.38 -6.82 15.59
CA PHE A 70 -9.77 -5.76 14.79
C PHE A 70 -8.70 -6.26 13.83
N VAL A 71 -8.23 -7.50 13.99
CA VAL A 71 -7.12 -8.05 13.18
C VAL A 71 -7.47 -8.05 11.70
N TYR A 72 -8.53 -8.76 11.30
CA TYR A 72 -8.90 -8.84 9.89
C TYR A 72 -9.33 -7.49 9.31
N PRO A 73 -10.17 -6.66 9.96
CA PRO A 73 -10.50 -5.33 9.47
C PRO A 73 -9.28 -4.45 9.19
N MET A 74 -8.28 -4.47 10.08
CA MET A 74 -7.06 -3.70 9.88
C MET A 74 -6.14 -4.30 8.81
N ILE A 75 -6.06 -5.62 8.68
CA ILE A 75 -5.36 -6.26 7.55
C ILE A 75 -6.01 -5.82 6.24
N MET A 76 -7.34 -5.89 6.15
CA MET A 76 -8.09 -5.49 4.97
C MET A 76 -7.87 -4.01 4.65
N ALA A 77 -7.90 -3.11 5.64
CA ALA A 77 -7.63 -1.69 5.42
C ALA A 77 -6.22 -1.42 4.84
N ASN A 78 -5.20 -2.13 5.33
CA ASN A 78 -3.84 -2.00 4.82
C ASN A 78 -3.66 -2.65 3.44
N LEU A 79 -4.30 -3.81 3.17
CA LEU A 79 -4.31 -4.41 1.84
C LEU A 79 -5.03 -3.53 0.83
N PHE A 80 -6.12 -2.88 1.23
CA PHE A 80 -6.80 -1.91 0.38
C PHE A 80 -5.88 -0.76 0.00
N MET A 81 -5.10 -0.26 0.96
CA MET A 81 -4.11 0.77 0.68
C MET A 81 -3.04 0.29 -0.31
N LEU A 82 -2.54 -0.95 -0.17
CA LEU A 82 -1.60 -1.54 -1.13
C LEU A 82 -2.20 -1.65 -2.53
N ILE A 83 -3.48 -2.01 -2.65
CA ILE A 83 -4.21 -2.02 -3.94
C ILE A 83 -4.26 -0.62 -4.55
N VAL A 84 -4.54 0.41 -3.74
CA VAL A 84 -4.60 1.80 -4.21
C VAL A 84 -3.22 2.27 -4.68
N ILE A 85 -2.14 1.94 -3.96
CA ILE A 85 -0.76 2.24 -4.38
C ILE A 85 -0.44 1.51 -5.69
N ALA A 86 -0.79 0.24 -5.83
CA ALA A 86 -0.57 -0.52 -7.06
C ALA A 86 -1.31 0.06 -8.27
N ILE A 87 -2.53 0.57 -8.07
CA ILE A 87 -3.27 1.30 -9.12
C ILE A 87 -2.56 2.60 -9.49
N HIS A 88 -2.04 3.34 -8.51
CA HIS A 88 -1.26 4.55 -8.76
C HIS A 88 -0.01 4.27 -9.59
N ASP A 89 0.73 3.23 -9.24
CA ASP A 89 1.93 2.86 -10.00
C ASP A 89 1.58 2.37 -11.40
N MET A 90 0.48 1.64 -11.55
CA MET A 90 -0.02 1.22 -12.85
C MET A 90 -0.37 2.42 -13.76
N ASP A 91 -0.81 3.55 -13.18
CA ASP A 91 -0.99 4.81 -13.90
C ASP A 91 0.35 5.41 -14.34
N HIS A 92 1.37 5.39 -13.49
CA HIS A 92 2.73 5.80 -13.89
C HIS A 92 3.29 4.98 -15.04
N MET A 93 2.99 3.68 -15.09
CA MET A 93 3.35 2.83 -16.22
C MET A 93 2.67 3.29 -17.49
N ARG A 94 1.37 3.58 -17.43
CA ARG A 94 0.60 4.10 -18.56
C ARG A 94 1.22 5.39 -19.09
N GLN A 95 1.47 6.36 -18.20
CA GLN A 95 2.12 7.61 -18.53
C GLN A 95 3.52 7.39 -19.15
N ALA A 96 4.35 6.54 -18.53
CA ALA A 96 5.68 6.24 -19.05
C ALA A 96 5.65 5.67 -20.48
N MET A 97 4.72 4.74 -20.76
CA MET A 97 4.56 4.17 -22.09
C MET A 97 4.11 5.22 -23.11
N GLU A 98 3.15 6.07 -22.75
CA GLU A 98 2.68 7.17 -23.59
C GLU A 98 3.79 8.20 -23.88
N TRP A 99 4.71 8.39 -22.94
CA TRP A 99 5.86 9.30 -23.08
C TRP A 99 7.11 8.64 -23.68
N GLY A 100 7.06 7.34 -24.00
CA GLY A 100 8.24 6.58 -24.45
C GLY A 100 9.38 6.53 -23.41
N TYR A 101 9.06 6.71 -22.12
CA TYR A 101 10.03 6.71 -21.04
C TYR A 101 10.39 5.28 -20.60
N VAL A 102 11.68 5.04 -20.39
CA VAL A 102 12.21 3.76 -19.90
C VAL A 102 12.49 3.86 -18.39
N PHE A 103 11.92 2.95 -17.61
CA PHE A 103 12.09 2.92 -16.17
C PHE A 103 13.55 2.65 -15.79
N THR A 104 14.11 3.51 -14.94
CA THR A 104 15.45 3.31 -14.40
C THR A 104 15.40 2.39 -13.17
N PRO A 105 16.45 1.60 -12.90
CA PRO A 105 16.52 0.80 -11.68
C PRO A 105 16.36 1.61 -10.40
N GLN A 106 16.86 2.85 -10.38
CA GLN A 106 16.71 3.78 -9.27
C GLN A 106 15.24 4.12 -8.99
N LEU A 107 14.47 4.45 -10.03
CA LEU A 107 13.05 4.76 -9.90
C LEU A 107 12.27 3.53 -9.41
N LEU A 108 12.57 2.35 -9.95
CA LEU A 108 11.95 1.08 -9.51
C LEU A 108 12.26 0.77 -8.04
N MET A 109 13.46 1.09 -7.56
CA MET A 109 13.82 0.93 -6.14
C MET A 109 13.01 1.85 -5.24
N VAL A 110 12.85 3.12 -5.64
CA VAL A 110 12.02 4.07 -4.89
C VAL A 110 10.55 3.60 -4.88
N ASN A 111 10.09 3.02 -5.99
CA ASN A 111 8.76 2.43 -6.08
C ASN A 111 8.57 1.26 -5.09
N LEU A 112 9.57 0.39 -4.94
CA LEU A 112 9.51 -0.69 -3.95
C LEU A 112 9.38 -0.16 -2.52
N ILE A 113 10.08 0.94 -2.20
CA ILE A 113 10.08 1.52 -0.85
C ILE A 113 8.68 1.99 -0.42
N VAL A 114 7.85 2.49 -1.34
CA VAL A 114 6.51 3.00 -0.98
C VAL A 114 5.57 1.91 -0.47
N TYR A 115 5.80 0.64 -0.83
CA TYR A 115 4.98 -0.48 -0.35
C TYR A 115 5.35 -0.98 1.04
N ILE A 116 6.57 -0.68 1.50
CA ILE A 116 7.11 -1.23 2.76
C ILE A 116 6.24 -0.84 3.97
N PRO A 117 5.85 0.43 4.18
CA PRO A 117 5.10 0.82 5.37
C PRO A 117 3.78 0.07 5.55
N ASN A 118 2.97 -0.05 4.49
CA ASN A 118 1.69 -0.75 4.54
C ASN A 118 1.89 -2.27 4.66
N THR A 119 2.92 -2.83 4.00
CA THR A 119 3.26 -4.26 4.10
C THR A 119 3.66 -4.64 5.52
N LEU A 120 4.55 -3.88 6.13
CA LEU A 120 4.95 -4.07 7.53
C LEU A 120 3.77 -3.92 8.48
N SER A 121 2.91 -2.92 8.24
CA SER A 121 1.73 -2.67 9.05
C SER A 121 0.81 -3.88 9.10
N PHE A 122 0.39 -4.43 7.95
CA PHE A 122 -0.53 -5.57 7.98
C PHE A 122 0.11 -6.84 8.54
N ILE A 123 1.43 -7.05 8.36
CA ILE A 123 2.16 -8.16 8.98
C ILE A 123 2.16 -8.02 10.51
N LEU A 124 2.42 -6.83 11.04
CA LEU A 124 2.40 -6.57 12.49
C LEU A 124 0.98 -6.75 13.07
N ILE A 125 -0.04 -6.27 12.36
CA ILE A 125 -1.45 -6.47 12.72
C ILE A 125 -1.80 -7.96 12.71
N ALA A 126 -1.37 -8.73 11.70
CA ALA A 126 -1.60 -10.17 11.65
C ALA A 126 -0.94 -10.90 12.83
N LYS A 127 0.21 -10.41 13.29
CA LYS A 127 0.88 -10.88 14.52
C LYS A 127 0.27 -10.31 15.81
N ARG A 128 -0.85 -9.57 15.69
CA ARG A 128 -1.60 -8.90 16.76
C ARG A 128 -0.77 -7.91 17.58
N LYS A 129 0.29 -7.35 16.98
CA LYS A 129 1.20 -6.42 17.66
C LYS A 129 0.63 -5.01 17.62
N PHE A 130 0.53 -4.38 18.79
CA PHE A 130 0.06 -3.00 18.94
C PHE A 130 0.84 -1.98 18.09
N ALA A 131 2.14 -2.22 17.88
CA ALA A 131 2.96 -1.43 16.97
C ALA A 131 2.41 -1.38 15.53
N GLY A 132 1.64 -2.39 15.09
CA GLY A 132 0.97 -2.40 13.80
C GLY A 132 -0.07 -1.29 13.65
N ILE A 133 -0.72 -0.85 14.74
CA ILE A 133 -1.68 0.26 14.69
C ILE A 133 -0.95 1.57 14.39
N TRP A 134 0.15 1.83 15.10
CA TRP A 134 1.00 2.99 14.85
C TRP A 134 1.60 2.96 13.45
N ALA A 135 2.07 1.80 13.01
CA ALA A 135 2.57 1.63 11.66
C ALA A 135 1.50 2.00 10.61
N SER A 136 0.24 1.58 10.78
CA SER A 136 -0.86 1.95 9.88
C SER A 136 -1.16 3.46 9.87
N ILE A 137 -1.13 4.12 11.03
CA ILE A 137 -1.31 5.58 11.13
C ILE A 137 -0.21 6.29 10.34
N ILE A 138 1.05 5.95 10.62
CA ILE A 138 2.20 6.59 9.99
C ILE A 138 2.19 6.31 8.48
N SER A 139 1.89 5.07 8.08
CA SER A 139 1.82 4.66 6.69
C SER A 139 0.80 5.46 5.91
N GLY A 140 -0.43 5.60 6.42
CA GLY A 140 -1.48 6.34 5.72
C GLY A 140 -1.16 7.82 5.53
N VAL A 141 -0.64 8.49 6.57
CA VAL A 141 -0.21 9.90 6.50
C VAL A 141 0.97 10.06 5.54
N LEU A 142 1.96 9.16 5.63
CA LEU A 142 3.14 9.19 4.78
C LEU A 142 2.77 9.04 3.32
N ILE A 143 1.94 8.05 2.95
CA ILE A 143 1.50 7.86 1.56
C ILE A 143 0.73 9.09 1.08
N ALA A 144 -0.29 9.53 1.82
CA ALA A 144 -1.11 10.66 1.42
C ALA A 144 -0.27 11.94 1.21
N GLY A 145 0.57 12.27 2.19
CA GLY A 145 1.43 13.45 2.15
C GLY A 145 2.51 13.35 1.08
N ALA A 146 3.23 12.24 0.98
CA ALA A 146 4.33 12.08 0.04
C ALA A 146 3.84 12.12 -1.41
N PHE A 147 2.72 11.47 -1.72
CA PHE A 147 2.18 11.42 -3.08
C PHE A 147 1.65 12.79 -3.48
N LEU A 148 0.88 13.46 -2.61
CA LEU A 148 0.44 14.83 -2.87
C LEU A 148 1.64 15.77 -3.05
N LYS A 149 2.63 15.68 -2.18
CA LYS A 149 3.82 16.54 -2.25
C LYS A 149 4.55 16.34 -3.58
N LEU A 150 4.84 15.09 -3.96
CA LEU A 150 5.58 14.79 -5.18
C LEU A 150 4.84 15.30 -6.41
N HIS A 151 3.54 15.02 -6.50
CA HIS A 151 2.78 15.27 -7.72
C HIS A 151 2.27 16.71 -7.84
N LEU A 152 2.00 17.40 -6.72
CA LEU A 152 1.61 18.81 -6.76
C LEU A 152 2.81 19.75 -6.86
N LEU A 153 3.91 19.44 -6.17
CA LEU A 153 5.03 20.37 -5.98
C LEU A 153 6.33 19.92 -6.66
N GLY A 154 6.36 18.71 -7.23
CA GLY A 154 7.57 18.11 -7.79
C GLY A 154 8.49 17.53 -6.71
N ALA A 155 9.57 16.90 -7.14
CA ALA A 155 10.51 16.23 -6.26
C ALA A 155 11.52 17.20 -5.63
N THR A 156 11.81 17.01 -4.33
CA THR A 156 12.93 17.70 -3.67
C THR A 156 14.24 17.01 -4.03
N ILE A 157 14.25 15.68 -4.02
CA ILE A 157 15.39 14.84 -4.41
C ILE A 157 15.07 14.24 -5.77
N LYS A 158 15.91 14.51 -6.78
CA LYS A 158 15.63 14.22 -8.20
C LYS A 158 15.85 12.74 -8.58
N VAL A 159 15.09 11.84 -7.98
CA VAL A 159 15.21 10.38 -8.17
C VAL A 159 13.99 9.74 -8.84
N TRP A 160 13.02 10.58 -9.26
CA TRP A 160 11.68 10.14 -9.68
C TRP A 160 11.48 10.18 -11.20
N GLY A 161 12.55 10.27 -12.00
CA GLY A 161 12.43 10.36 -13.46
C GLY A 161 11.59 11.57 -13.92
N PRO A 162 10.59 11.39 -14.81
CA PRO A 162 9.70 12.46 -15.26
C PRO A 162 8.95 13.14 -14.11
N TRP A 163 8.56 12.38 -13.09
CA TRP A 163 7.84 12.83 -11.89
C TRP A 163 8.69 13.65 -10.91
N ASN A 164 9.93 13.96 -11.30
CA ASN A 164 10.64 15.07 -10.67
C ASN A 164 9.91 16.41 -10.88
N ARG A 165 9.13 16.53 -11.96
CA ARG A 165 8.22 17.65 -12.22
C ARG A 165 6.82 17.37 -11.66
N SER A 166 6.08 18.42 -11.33
CA SER A 166 4.68 18.29 -10.90
C SER A 166 3.77 17.83 -12.04
N PHE A 167 2.63 17.27 -11.69
CA PHE A 167 1.56 16.90 -12.61
C PHE A 167 1.08 18.08 -13.48
N PHE A 168 1.09 19.30 -12.94
CA PHE A 168 0.81 20.51 -13.70
C PHE A 168 1.79 20.70 -14.86
N ALA A 169 3.09 20.53 -14.59
CA ALA A 169 4.15 20.68 -15.60
C ALA A 169 4.25 19.47 -16.55
N LEU A 170 3.75 18.32 -16.13
CA LEU A 170 3.66 17.11 -16.95
C LEU A 170 2.40 17.04 -17.79
N HIS A 171 1.42 17.93 -17.57
CA HIS A 171 0.14 17.96 -18.27
C HIS A 171 -0.58 16.61 -18.26
N VAL A 172 -0.58 15.93 -17.11
CA VAL A 172 -1.26 14.63 -16.96
C VAL A 172 -2.78 14.77 -17.11
N ASP A 173 -3.42 13.70 -17.54
CA ASP A 173 -4.86 13.66 -17.76
C ASP A 173 -5.70 13.60 -16.47
N SER A 174 -7.02 13.72 -16.63
CA SER A 174 -7.98 13.70 -15.53
C SER A 174 -8.00 12.38 -14.76
N LEU A 175 -7.71 11.26 -15.42
CA LEU A 175 -7.64 9.95 -14.76
C LEU A 175 -6.51 9.93 -13.71
N SER A 176 -5.33 10.44 -14.09
CA SER A 176 -4.17 10.55 -13.22
C SER A 176 -4.45 11.40 -11.98
N TRP A 177 -5.19 12.52 -12.18
CA TRP A 177 -5.63 13.38 -11.08
C TRP A 177 -6.57 12.68 -10.11
N TRP A 178 -7.54 11.91 -10.61
CA TRP A 178 -8.45 11.15 -9.76
C TRP A 178 -7.73 10.05 -8.99
N ILE A 179 -6.79 9.34 -9.62
CA ILE A 179 -6.00 8.31 -8.96
C ILE A 179 -5.16 8.91 -7.82
N LEU A 180 -4.54 10.08 -8.04
CA LEU A 180 -3.84 10.82 -6.98
C LEU A 180 -4.79 11.21 -5.83
N ALA A 181 -5.95 11.78 -6.16
CA ALA A 181 -6.94 12.20 -5.16
C ALA A 181 -7.41 11.02 -4.30
N PHE A 182 -7.77 9.90 -4.93
CA PHE A 182 -8.16 8.68 -4.21
C PHE A 182 -7.03 8.14 -3.35
N THR A 183 -5.80 8.14 -3.85
CA THR A 183 -4.63 7.70 -3.08
C THR A 183 -4.46 8.52 -1.81
N ALA A 184 -4.59 9.85 -1.90
CA ALA A 184 -4.53 10.72 -0.74
C ALA A 184 -5.68 10.49 0.24
N ILE A 185 -6.92 10.44 -0.27
CA ILE A 185 -8.12 10.23 0.55
C ILE A 185 -8.02 8.91 1.33
N PHE A 186 -7.66 7.82 0.66
CA PHE A 186 -7.58 6.51 1.31
C PHE A 186 -6.42 6.40 2.29
N GLY A 187 -5.29 7.09 2.04
CA GLY A 187 -4.21 7.21 3.04
C GLY A 187 -4.67 7.93 4.32
N VAL A 188 -5.45 9.01 4.18
CA VAL A 188 -6.04 9.71 5.33
C VAL A 188 -7.06 8.82 6.05
N LEU A 189 -7.95 8.15 5.32
CA LEU A 189 -8.96 7.26 5.90
C LEU A 189 -8.33 6.08 6.65
N LEU A 190 -7.26 5.48 6.12
CA LEU A 190 -6.50 4.44 6.82
C LEU A 190 -5.96 4.96 8.16
N SER A 191 -5.43 6.18 8.16
CA SER A 191 -4.88 6.81 9.37
C SER A 191 -5.97 7.09 10.40
N MET A 192 -7.09 7.69 9.98
CA MET A 192 -8.24 7.96 10.84
C MET A 192 -8.81 6.68 11.45
N TYR A 193 -9.01 5.65 10.62
CA TYR A 193 -9.49 4.35 11.08
C TYR A 193 -8.52 3.73 12.12
N SER A 194 -7.22 3.81 11.86
CA SER A 194 -6.21 3.28 12.77
C SER A 194 -6.14 4.07 14.09
N CYS A 195 -6.31 5.40 14.07
CA CYS A 195 -6.45 6.23 15.27
C CYS A 195 -7.69 5.87 16.10
N TYR A 196 -8.82 5.59 15.44
CA TYR A 196 -10.01 5.10 16.13
C TYR A 196 -9.72 3.78 16.86
N ILE A 197 -9.11 2.81 16.18
CA ILE A 197 -8.74 1.52 16.81
C ILE A 197 -7.74 1.71 17.94
N LEU A 198 -6.76 2.61 17.79
CA LEU A 198 -5.80 2.96 18.83
C LEU A 198 -6.50 3.41 20.12
N GLY A 199 -7.47 4.33 20.00
CA GLY A 199 -8.26 4.81 21.14
C GLY A 199 -9.06 3.69 21.81
N ARG A 200 -9.68 2.81 21.01
CA ARG A 200 -10.42 1.65 21.52
C ARG A 200 -9.53 0.64 22.26
N GLU A 201 -8.27 0.49 21.83
CA GLU A 201 -7.31 -0.40 22.50
C GLU A 201 -6.71 0.24 23.76
N PHE A 202 -6.47 1.55 23.78
CA PHE A 202 -6.06 2.25 24.99
C PHE A 202 -7.11 2.16 26.09
N GLN A 203 -8.39 2.47 25.77
CA GLN A 203 -9.49 2.34 26.72
C GLN A 203 -9.57 0.94 27.34
N ARG A 204 -9.39 -0.11 26.53
CA ARG A 204 -9.38 -1.49 27.02
C ARG A 204 -8.19 -1.75 27.95
N ARG A 205 -7.00 -1.26 27.61
CA ARG A 205 -5.80 -1.46 28.43
C ARG A 205 -5.87 -0.74 29.76
N ASP A 206 -6.48 0.42 29.80
CA ASP A 206 -6.68 1.16 31.04
C ASP A 206 -7.68 0.46 31.97
N GLN A 207 -8.64 -0.29 31.43
CA GLN A 207 -9.53 -1.16 32.22
C GLN A 207 -8.85 -2.43 32.77
N LEU A 208 -7.66 -2.77 32.27
CA LEU A 208 -6.90 -3.96 32.68
C LEU A 208 -5.79 -3.62 33.69
N LYS A 209 -5.58 -2.34 33.99
CA LYS A 209 -4.70 -1.85 35.06
C LYS A 209 -5.49 -1.77 36.36
#